data_AF-A0A150SWE8-F1
#
_entry.id   AF-A0A150SWE8-F1
#
_cell.length_a   1.000
_cell.length_b   1.000
_cell.length_c   1.000
_cell.angle_alpha   90.00
_cell.angle_beta   90.00
_cell.angle_gamma   90.00
#
_symmetry.space_group_name_H-M   'P 1'
#
loop_
_entity.id
_entity.type
_entity.pdbx_description
1 polymer ?
#
loop_
_entity_poly.entity_id
_entity_poly.type
_entity_poly.pdbx_seq_one_letter_code
_entity_poly.pdbx_strand_id
1 'polypeptide(L)'
;MAVTGDVLDPAQVYLAGTLSEGSCGRDALTHWSSPGSAVVGFDCSVDERSARIRSTDGRLLYTNVFEDLLREFRCDDCPFRGGDYPAAPLDNDTVLRTPPCTQGLDPLSGFLVSPAGAVLHRCRSDAATWYDESGRVAYADPEDPLLHLGYGDLALAARSVVRLATSASLPIAGLPEDRLLHTVRARAPDSFLLVLESEHPTDDGGSQELWEVDGDGAATRLGAFPPLPAGAMQVSAYTSKLDGCGALLQFGGGPGVLEDVIVRRHIDGASEVVYTEATAPLVKIHVSALVTGP
;
A
#
# COMPACT_ATOMS: atom_id res chain seq x y z
N MET A 1 4.38 -12.19 -12.27
CA MET A 1 5.38 -11.80 -13.30
C MET A 1 6.68 -11.51 -12.59
N ALA A 2 7.82 -12.03 -13.06
CA ALA A 2 9.11 -11.84 -12.38
C ALA A 2 9.51 -10.35 -12.34
N VAL A 3 9.90 -9.84 -11.17
CA VAL A 3 10.44 -8.48 -11.03
C VAL A 3 11.89 -8.49 -11.48
N THR A 4 12.20 -7.74 -12.53
CA THR A 4 13.52 -7.71 -13.18
C THR A 4 14.06 -6.28 -13.35
N GLY A 5 13.33 -5.28 -12.84
CA GLY A 5 13.62 -3.87 -13.01
C GLY A 5 12.90 -3.02 -11.95
N ASP A 6 13.14 -1.72 -12.00
CA ASP A 6 12.58 -0.69 -11.10
C ASP A 6 11.33 0.00 -11.68
N VAL A 7 10.67 -0.65 -12.65
CA VAL A 7 9.37 -0.24 -13.21
C VAL A 7 8.37 -1.36 -12.92
N LEU A 8 7.36 -1.02 -12.14
CA LEU A 8 6.36 -1.94 -11.60
C LEU A 8 5.00 -1.67 -12.23
N ASP A 9 4.14 -2.68 -12.27
CA ASP A 9 2.76 -2.54 -12.70
C ASP A 9 1.92 -2.03 -11.51
N PRO A 10 1.36 -0.80 -11.55
CA PRO A 10 0.54 -0.26 -10.46
C PRO A 10 -0.78 -1.02 -10.22
N ALA A 11 -1.19 -1.88 -11.16
CA ALA A 11 -2.34 -2.77 -11.00
C ALA A 11 -1.97 -4.07 -10.27
N GLN A 12 -0.69 -4.37 -10.06
CA GLN A 12 -0.26 -5.55 -9.31
C GLN A 12 0.11 -5.20 -7.88
N VAL A 13 0.10 -6.23 -7.03
CA VAL A 13 0.59 -6.14 -5.65
C VAL A 13 1.97 -6.77 -5.57
N TYR A 14 2.84 -6.19 -4.76
CA TYR A 14 4.22 -6.63 -4.53
C TYR A 14 4.45 -6.84 -3.04
N LEU A 15 5.28 -7.82 -2.72
CA LEU A 15 5.81 -8.06 -1.38
C LEU A 15 7.07 -7.20 -1.21
N ALA A 16 7.00 -6.22 -0.32
CA ALA A 16 8.17 -5.58 0.27
C ALA A 16 8.54 -6.37 1.52
N GLY A 17 9.57 -7.21 1.41
CA GLY A 17 10.01 -8.09 2.47
C GLY A 17 11.52 -8.02 2.66
N THR A 18 12.12 -9.09 3.18
CA THR A 18 13.56 -9.12 3.48
C THR A 18 14.25 -10.34 2.86
N LEU A 19 15.53 -10.19 2.51
CA LEU A 19 16.42 -11.30 2.16
C LEU A 19 17.01 -11.99 3.40
N SER A 20 16.86 -11.39 4.58
CA SER A 20 17.44 -11.88 5.83
C SER A 20 16.58 -11.47 7.01
N GLU A 21 15.80 -12.43 7.52
CA GLU A 21 15.00 -12.27 8.73
C GLU A 21 15.82 -11.71 9.90
N GLY A 22 15.22 -10.80 10.67
CA GLY A 22 15.86 -10.14 11.81
C GLY A 22 16.96 -9.12 11.46
N SER A 23 17.22 -8.85 10.18
CA SER A 23 18.16 -7.82 9.72
C SER A 23 17.44 -6.67 9.04
N CYS A 24 17.76 -5.45 9.48
CA CYS A 24 17.57 -4.22 8.72
C CYS A 24 18.65 -4.14 7.61
N GLY A 25 18.48 -3.30 6.58
CA GLY A 25 19.52 -3.14 5.55
C GLY A 25 19.46 -4.15 4.39
N ARG A 26 18.43 -5.01 4.33
CA ARG A 26 18.35 -6.12 3.37
C ARG A 26 16.95 -6.30 2.79
N ASP A 27 16.20 -5.21 2.74
CA ASP A 27 14.84 -5.22 2.22
C ASP A 27 14.88 -5.51 0.71
N ALA A 28 13.84 -6.18 0.23
CA ALA A 28 13.72 -6.57 -1.15
C ALA A 28 12.28 -6.50 -1.60
N LEU A 29 12.08 -6.17 -2.87
CA LEU A 29 10.77 -6.14 -3.48
C LEU A 29 10.62 -7.29 -4.47
N THR A 30 9.56 -8.06 -4.35
CA THR A 30 9.20 -9.12 -5.29
C THR A 30 7.71 -9.12 -5.61
N HIS A 31 7.34 -9.73 -6.73
CA HIS A 31 5.95 -9.97 -7.06
C HIS A 31 5.52 -11.26 -6.37
N TRP A 32 4.36 -11.25 -5.69
CA TRP A 32 3.87 -12.40 -4.90
C TRP A 32 3.90 -13.73 -5.68
N SER A 33 3.59 -13.68 -6.99
CA SER A 33 3.52 -14.88 -7.85
C SER A 33 4.87 -15.44 -8.30
N SER A 34 5.97 -14.75 -8.00
CA SER A 34 7.31 -15.13 -8.47
C SER A 34 8.38 -14.72 -7.46
N PRO A 35 8.31 -15.26 -6.23
CA PRO A 35 9.13 -14.81 -5.12
C PRO A 35 10.60 -15.24 -5.20
N GLY A 36 11.00 -15.89 -6.30
CA GLY A 36 12.40 -16.20 -6.61
C GLY A 36 13.13 -15.12 -7.41
N SER A 37 12.45 -14.03 -7.79
CA SER A 37 13.04 -12.88 -8.49
C SER A 37 12.71 -11.61 -7.72
N ALA A 38 13.74 -10.91 -7.26
CA ALA A 38 13.59 -9.72 -6.45
C ALA A 38 14.47 -8.59 -6.95
N VAL A 39 14.16 -7.38 -6.52
CA VAL A 39 15.00 -6.20 -6.69
C VAL A 39 15.40 -5.68 -5.31
N VAL A 40 16.60 -5.13 -5.22
CA VAL A 40 17.22 -4.66 -3.98
C VAL A 40 17.75 -3.23 -4.18
N GLY A 41 18.16 -2.60 -3.08
CA GLY A 41 18.55 -1.19 -3.07
C GLY A 41 17.73 -0.38 -2.07
N PHE A 42 17.37 -1.00 -0.95
CA PHE A 42 16.64 -0.38 0.14
C PHE A 42 17.51 -0.39 1.39
N ASP A 43 17.44 0.68 2.18
CA ASP A 43 18.10 0.68 3.49
C ASP A 43 17.25 -0.11 4.49
N CYS A 44 16.20 0.49 5.05
CA CYS A 44 15.40 -0.19 6.07
C CYS A 44 13.97 0.27 6.16
N SER A 45 13.09 -0.71 6.42
CA SER A 45 11.68 -0.54 6.72
C SER A 45 10.91 0.13 5.57
N VAL A 46 11.01 -0.47 4.39
CA VAL A 46 10.11 -0.18 3.27
C VAL A 46 8.82 -0.99 3.48
N ASP A 47 7.76 -0.31 3.89
CA ASP A 47 6.49 -0.90 4.26
C ASP A 47 5.29 -0.26 3.53
N GLU A 48 4.08 -0.70 3.85
CA GLU A 48 2.85 -0.21 3.22
C GLU A 48 2.40 1.18 3.67
N ARG A 49 3.03 1.77 4.68
CA ARG A 49 2.81 3.16 5.07
C ARG A 49 3.85 4.05 4.39
N SER A 50 5.02 3.48 4.12
CA SER A 50 6.15 4.18 3.54
C SER A 50 6.37 3.93 2.06
N ALA A 51 5.58 3.12 1.34
CA ALA A 51 5.83 2.83 -0.08
C ALA A 51 4.57 2.78 -0.97
N ARG A 52 4.62 3.36 -2.18
CA ARG A 52 3.52 3.39 -3.18
C ARG A 52 4.05 3.34 -4.61
N ILE A 53 3.35 2.65 -5.52
CA ILE A 53 3.70 2.66 -6.95
C ILE A 53 2.98 3.83 -7.63
N ARG A 54 3.74 4.70 -8.29
CA ARG A 54 3.17 5.81 -9.07
C ARG A 54 2.57 5.27 -10.38
N SER A 55 1.27 5.49 -10.58
CA SER A 55 0.53 4.89 -11.71
C SER A 55 0.98 5.36 -13.10
N THR A 56 1.60 6.54 -13.20
CA THR A 56 1.96 7.15 -14.49
C THR A 56 3.19 6.53 -15.14
N ASP A 57 4.11 5.97 -14.35
CA ASP A 57 5.38 5.45 -14.84
C ASP A 57 5.89 4.20 -14.11
N GLY A 58 5.10 3.66 -13.17
CA GLY A 58 5.43 2.43 -12.45
C GLY A 58 6.56 2.59 -11.43
N ARG A 59 7.00 3.82 -11.14
CA ARG A 59 8.08 4.06 -10.17
C ARG A 59 7.59 3.85 -8.76
N LEU A 60 8.41 3.20 -7.93
CA LEU A 60 8.15 3.06 -6.51
C LEU A 60 8.62 4.34 -5.79
N LEU A 61 7.67 5.03 -5.15
CA LEU A 61 7.96 6.12 -4.22
C LEU A 61 7.98 5.55 -2.81
N TYR A 62 8.96 5.92 -2.01
CA TYR A 62 9.04 5.42 -0.65
C TYR A 62 9.76 6.34 0.34
N THR A 63 9.63 6.04 1.64
CA THR A 63 10.40 6.65 2.73
C THR A 63 11.09 5.54 3.52
N ASN A 64 12.21 5.84 4.18
CA ASN A 64 12.82 4.95 5.17
C ASN A 64 12.84 5.59 6.56
N VAL A 65 13.14 4.78 7.57
CA VAL A 65 13.11 5.16 8.98
C VAL A 65 14.29 6.04 9.45
N PHE A 66 15.30 6.27 8.60
CA PHE A 66 16.53 6.96 9.01
C PHE A 66 16.60 8.42 8.59
N GLU A 67 16.08 8.77 7.42
CA GLU A 67 16.17 10.15 6.91
C GLU A 67 14.84 10.88 6.79
N ASP A 68 13.71 10.16 6.89
CA ASP A 68 12.36 10.71 6.73
C ASP A 68 12.21 11.57 5.45
N LEU A 69 12.82 11.14 4.34
CA LEU A 69 12.72 11.77 3.03
C LEU A 69 11.88 10.92 2.08
N LEU A 70 11.16 11.57 1.16
CA LEU A 70 10.50 10.89 0.05
C LEU A 70 11.52 10.61 -1.06
N ARG A 71 11.64 9.35 -1.46
CA ARG A 71 12.53 8.88 -2.53
C ARG A 71 11.78 8.23 -3.66
N GLU A 72 12.34 8.36 -4.86
CA GLU A 72 12.01 7.52 -6.00
C GLU A 72 13.06 6.42 -6.12
N PHE A 73 12.63 5.17 -5.95
CA PHE A 73 13.49 4.00 -5.98
C PHE A 73 14.11 3.75 -7.37
N ARG A 74 15.39 3.45 -7.35
CA ARG A 74 16.23 2.99 -8.45
C ARG A 74 16.94 1.75 -7.97
N CYS A 75 16.74 0.64 -8.66
CA CYS A 75 17.38 -0.57 -8.19
C CYS A 75 18.88 -0.57 -8.44
N ASP A 76 19.61 -1.05 -7.44
CA ASP A 76 21.04 -1.32 -7.53
C ASP A 76 21.31 -2.66 -8.22
N ASP A 77 20.49 -3.67 -7.94
CA ASP A 77 20.56 -4.98 -8.59
C ASP A 77 19.16 -5.50 -8.97
N CYS A 78 19.00 -5.80 -10.26
CA CYS A 78 17.72 -5.99 -10.94
C CYS A 78 17.85 -7.01 -12.08
N PRO A 79 17.42 -8.27 -11.90
CA PRO A 79 17.05 -8.89 -10.63
C PRO A 79 18.27 -9.21 -9.77
N PHE A 80 18.09 -9.26 -8.45
CA PHE A 80 19.11 -9.71 -7.50
C PHE A 80 19.56 -11.14 -7.82
N ARG A 81 20.87 -11.33 -8.03
CA ARG A 81 21.43 -12.61 -8.51
C ARG A 81 22.01 -13.52 -7.44
N GLY A 82 21.80 -13.18 -6.17
CA GLY A 82 22.48 -13.84 -5.05
C GLY A 82 23.91 -13.33 -4.94
N GLY A 83 24.21 -12.63 -3.85
CA GLY A 83 25.49 -11.97 -3.63
C GLY A 83 25.44 -11.04 -2.44
N ASP A 84 26.44 -10.16 -2.34
CA ASP A 84 26.43 -9.10 -1.34
C ASP A 84 25.33 -8.07 -1.65
N TYR A 85 24.72 -7.56 -0.59
CA TYR A 85 23.77 -6.47 -0.71
C TYR A 85 24.50 -5.16 -1.07
N PRO A 86 23.88 -4.24 -1.83
CA PRO A 86 24.48 -2.95 -2.16
C PRO A 86 25.01 -2.22 -0.91
N ALA A 87 26.25 -1.75 -0.95
CA ALA A 87 26.89 -1.11 0.20
C ALA A 87 26.31 0.28 0.52
N ALA A 88 25.73 0.95 -0.48
CA ALA A 88 25.12 2.27 -0.37
C ALA A 88 23.78 2.28 -1.13
N PRO A 89 22.75 1.59 -0.61
CA PRO A 89 21.50 1.34 -1.33
C PRO A 89 20.66 2.60 -1.60
N LEU A 90 21.06 3.77 -1.08
CA LEU A 90 20.31 5.02 -1.24
C LEU A 90 20.98 6.01 -2.20
N ASP A 91 22.18 5.69 -2.72
CA ASP A 91 23.01 6.66 -3.47
C ASP A 91 22.45 6.99 -4.86
N ASN A 92 21.73 6.05 -5.48
CA ASN A 92 21.12 6.20 -6.80
C ASN A 92 19.65 6.66 -6.75
N ASP A 93 19.03 6.64 -5.57
CA ASP A 93 17.64 7.03 -5.36
C ASP A 93 17.47 8.55 -5.37
N THR A 94 16.54 9.05 -6.18
CA THR A 94 16.27 10.48 -6.26
C THR A 94 15.44 10.93 -5.06
N VAL A 95 15.94 11.92 -4.31
CA VAL A 95 15.17 12.58 -3.25
C VAL A 95 14.17 13.57 -3.87
N LEU A 96 12.89 13.36 -3.61
CA LEU A 96 11.81 14.24 -4.04
C LEU A 96 11.62 15.38 -3.05
N ARG A 97 11.27 16.56 -3.56
CA ARG A 97 11.06 17.75 -2.73
C ARG A 97 9.69 17.68 -2.05
N THR A 98 9.67 17.88 -0.74
CA THR A 98 8.44 17.87 0.08
C THR A 98 8.28 19.15 0.91
N PRO A 99 8.31 20.36 0.32
CA PRO A 99 8.09 21.60 1.08
C PRO A 99 6.69 21.62 1.71
N PRO A 100 6.48 22.19 2.91
CA PRO A 100 7.45 22.89 3.74
C PRO A 100 8.25 21.95 4.67
N CYS A 101 8.12 20.63 4.53
CA CYS A 101 8.83 19.69 5.40
C CYS A 101 10.34 19.88 5.24
N THR A 102 11.05 19.92 6.37
CA THR A 102 12.49 20.17 6.41
C THR A 102 13.18 19.00 7.09
N GLN A 103 14.19 18.45 6.43
CA GLN A 103 14.95 17.32 6.96
C GLN A 103 15.49 17.63 8.36
N GLY A 104 15.29 16.71 9.30
CA GLY A 104 15.76 16.80 10.69
C GLY A 104 14.99 17.75 11.61
N LEU A 105 14.44 18.86 11.10
CA LEU A 105 13.67 19.83 11.91
C LEU A 105 12.18 19.52 11.93
N ASP A 106 11.60 19.31 10.74
CA ASP A 106 10.20 18.95 10.56
C ASP A 106 10.06 17.94 9.41
N PRO A 107 10.45 16.68 9.65
CA PRO A 107 10.52 15.67 8.61
C PRO A 107 9.14 15.30 8.06
N LEU A 108 9.15 14.63 6.90
CA LEU A 108 7.98 13.99 6.33
C LEU A 108 7.37 12.99 7.33
N SER A 109 6.04 12.95 7.41
CA SER A 109 5.30 11.98 8.26
C SER A 109 4.35 11.08 7.45
N GLY A 110 4.16 11.37 6.16
CA GLY A 110 3.39 10.52 5.25
C GLY A 110 3.20 11.17 3.90
N PHE A 111 2.84 10.35 2.92
CA PHE A 111 2.53 10.79 1.56
C PHE A 111 1.42 9.94 0.95
N LEU A 112 0.74 10.50 -0.05
CA LEU A 112 -0.25 9.83 -0.89
C LEU A 112 0.08 10.11 -2.35
N VAL A 113 -0.28 9.18 -3.23
CA VAL A 113 -0.07 9.29 -4.68
C VAL A 113 -1.42 9.14 -5.37
N SER A 114 -1.75 10.02 -6.30
CA SER A 114 -2.97 9.90 -7.11
C SER A 114 -2.73 9.01 -8.33
N PRO A 115 -3.80 8.45 -8.95
CA PRO A 115 -3.69 7.76 -10.23
C PRO A 115 -3.09 8.61 -11.36
N ALA A 116 -3.17 9.95 -11.26
CA ALA A 116 -2.53 10.88 -12.20
C ALA A 116 -1.06 11.17 -11.85
N GLY A 117 -0.53 10.57 -10.79
CA GLY A 117 0.86 10.70 -10.35
C GLY A 117 1.14 11.91 -9.46
N ALA A 118 0.12 12.68 -9.08
CA ALA A 118 0.28 13.79 -8.14
C ALA A 118 0.59 13.25 -6.74
N VAL A 119 1.53 13.88 -6.05
CA VAL A 119 1.90 13.52 -4.67
C VAL A 119 1.37 14.59 -3.72
N LEU A 120 0.67 14.14 -2.67
CA LEU A 120 0.46 14.95 -1.47
C LEU A 120 1.32 14.41 -0.34
N HIS A 121 1.84 15.29 0.49
CA HIS A 121 2.65 14.92 1.65
C HIS A 121 2.32 15.75 2.87
N ARG A 122 2.70 15.28 4.04
CA ARG A 122 2.51 15.97 5.31
C ARG A 122 3.76 15.94 6.17
N CYS A 123 3.94 16.95 6.99
CA CYS A 123 5.11 17.06 7.88
C CYS A 123 4.78 16.51 9.27
N ARG A 124 5.78 16.29 10.12
CA ARG A 124 5.59 15.71 11.46
C ARG A 124 4.95 16.70 12.42
N SER A 125 5.27 17.98 12.32
CA SER A 125 4.74 19.04 13.18
C SER A 125 3.27 19.36 12.91
N ASP A 126 2.80 19.10 11.68
CA ASP A 126 1.43 19.35 11.23
C ASP A 126 0.91 18.14 10.42
N ALA A 127 0.60 17.06 11.14
CA ALA A 127 0.18 15.80 10.53
C ALA A 127 -1.26 15.82 9.94
N ALA A 128 -2.03 16.88 10.21
CA ALA A 128 -3.39 17.07 9.70
C ALA A 128 -3.41 17.79 8.34
N THR A 129 -2.37 18.55 8.03
CA THR A 129 -2.26 19.29 6.78
C THR A 129 -1.50 18.52 5.71
N TRP A 130 -2.10 18.42 4.53
CA TRP A 130 -1.51 17.88 3.33
C TRP A 130 -1.10 19.01 2.39
N TYR A 131 0.15 18.93 1.93
CA TYR A 131 0.76 19.87 0.99
C TYR A 131 0.96 19.20 -0.36
N ASP A 132 0.84 19.98 -1.44
CA ASP A 132 1.29 19.57 -2.76
C ASP A 132 2.82 19.68 -2.91
N GLU A 133 3.37 19.20 -4.02
CA GLU A 133 4.81 19.23 -4.33
C GLU A 133 5.43 20.65 -4.32
N SER A 134 4.61 21.70 -4.46
CA SER A 134 5.04 23.09 -4.39
C SER A 134 5.06 23.65 -2.95
N GLY A 135 4.44 22.93 -2.01
CA GLY A 135 4.32 23.29 -0.60
C GLY A 135 3.08 24.11 -0.29
N ARG A 136 2.10 24.14 -1.19
CA ARG A 136 0.80 24.75 -0.93
C ARG A 136 -0.09 23.75 -0.22
N VAL A 137 -0.91 24.24 0.70
CA VAL A 137 -1.95 23.45 1.35
C VAL A 137 -2.93 22.96 0.30
N ALA A 138 -3.03 21.65 0.15
CA ALA A 138 -4.01 20.97 -0.71
C ALA A 138 -5.23 20.51 0.11
N TYR A 139 -5.03 20.13 1.36
CA TYR A 139 -6.08 19.71 2.27
C TYR A 139 -5.68 19.92 3.73
N ALA A 140 -6.61 20.36 4.59
CA ALA A 140 -6.36 20.53 6.02
C ALA A 140 -7.68 20.42 6.80
N ASP A 141 -7.98 19.21 7.29
CA ASP A 141 -9.10 18.97 8.20
C ASP A 141 -8.70 17.88 9.22
N PRO A 142 -8.47 18.23 10.49
CA PRO A 142 -8.11 17.25 11.52
C PRO A 142 -9.27 16.35 11.92
N GLU A 143 -10.53 16.78 11.72
CA GLU A 143 -11.72 16.00 12.08
C GLU A 143 -12.11 15.02 10.98
N ASP A 144 -11.63 15.23 9.76
CA ASP A 144 -11.89 14.36 8.61
C ASP A 144 -10.59 14.03 7.85
N PRO A 145 -9.65 13.27 8.43
CA PRO A 145 -8.33 13.11 7.82
C PRO A 145 -8.40 12.44 6.45
N LEU A 146 -7.58 12.92 5.52
CA LEU A 146 -7.42 12.33 4.19
C LEU A 146 -6.84 10.92 4.28
N LEU A 147 -7.46 9.97 3.58
CA LEU A 147 -7.08 8.55 3.55
C LEU A 147 -6.46 8.14 2.22
N HIS A 148 -6.96 8.67 1.11
CA HIS A 148 -6.55 8.24 -0.22
C HIS A 148 -6.79 9.31 -1.30
N LEU A 149 -6.01 9.29 -2.39
CA LEU A 149 -6.22 10.13 -3.57
C LEU A 149 -6.94 9.35 -4.67
N GLY A 150 -7.89 10.00 -5.35
CA GLY A 150 -8.68 9.43 -6.43
C GLY A 150 -8.29 9.99 -7.80
N TYR A 151 -9.05 9.60 -8.82
CA TYR A 151 -8.92 10.16 -10.16
C TYR A 151 -9.40 11.62 -10.21
N GLY A 152 -8.79 12.43 -11.09
CA GLY A 152 -9.12 13.85 -11.21
C GLY A 152 -8.72 14.65 -9.98
N ASP A 153 -9.66 15.39 -9.41
CA ASP A 153 -9.48 16.18 -8.19
C ASP A 153 -10.08 15.52 -6.94
N LEU A 154 -10.49 14.25 -7.03
CA LEU A 154 -11.13 13.55 -5.93
C LEU A 154 -10.10 13.03 -4.91
N ALA A 155 -10.49 13.05 -3.65
CA ALA A 155 -9.81 12.38 -2.57
C ALA A 155 -10.83 11.77 -1.59
N LEU A 156 -10.47 10.67 -0.97
CA LEU A 156 -11.26 10.02 0.07
C LEU A 156 -10.73 10.48 1.43
N ALA A 157 -11.58 11.12 2.22
CA ALA A 157 -11.37 11.39 3.64
C ALA A 157 -12.11 10.35 4.50
N ALA A 158 -11.94 10.41 5.81
CA ALA A 158 -12.53 9.43 6.73
C ALA A 158 -14.07 9.35 6.67
N ARG A 159 -14.74 10.47 6.38
CA ARG A 159 -16.19 10.63 6.40
C ARG A 159 -16.75 11.30 5.14
N SER A 160 -15.89 11.74 4.23
CA SER A 160 -16.31 12.45 3.02
C SER A 160 -15.48 12.10 1.79
N VAL A 161 -16.08 12.35 0.63
CA VAL A 161 -15.34 12.51 -0.62
C VAL A 161 -15.08 13.99 -0.83
N VAL A 162 -13.81 14.35 -1.03
CA VAL A 162 -13.35 15.72 -1.14
C VAL A 162 -12.94 16.02 -2.59
N ARG A 163 -13.43 17.14 -3.12
CA ARG A 163 -12.93 17.74 -4.37
C ARG A 163 -11.84 18.74 -4.03
N LEU A 164 -10.59 18.35 -4.21
CA LEU A 164 -9.41 19.12 -3.81
C LEU A 164 -9.34 20.50 -4.47
N ALA A 165 -9.82 20.62 -5.72
CA ALA A 165 -9.77 21.88 -6.46
C ALA A 165 -10.70 22.96 -5.89
N THR A 166 -11.82 22.57 -5.27
CA THR A 166 -12.85 23.48 -4.75
C THR A 166 -13.00 23.42 -3.23
N SER A 167 -12.31 22.47 -2.59
CA SER A 167 -12.49 22.11 -1.18
C SER A 167 -13.93 21.71 -0.82
N ALA A 168 -14.75 21.34 -1.81
CA ALA A 168 -16.07 20.80 -1.55
C ALA A 168 -15.94 19.41 -0.92
N SER A 169 -16.65 19.19 0.19
CA SER A 169 -16.70 17.91 0.91
C SER A 169 -18.12 17.37 0.84
N LEU A 170 -18.24 16.14 0.36
CA LEU A 170 -19.50 15.41 0.20
C LEU A 170 -19.53 14.25 1.21
N PRO A 171 -20.41 14.28 2.22
CA PRO A 171 -20.47 13.23 3.22
C PRO A 171 -20.71 11.86 2.59
N ILE A 172 -20.00 10.84 3.10
CA ILE A 172 -20.22 9.47 2.68
C ILE A 172 -21.54 8.97 3.27
N ALA A 173 -22.43 8.49 2.42
CA ALA A 173 -23.74 7.97 2.79
C ALA A 173 -23.84 6.47 2.51
N GLY A 174 -24.25 5.69 3.51
CA GLY A 174 -24.52 4.25 3.38
C GLY A 174 -23.35 3.33 3.73
N LEU A 175 -22.16 3.89 3.99
CA LEU A 175 -21.03 3.12 4.52
C LEU A 175 -21.28 2.86 6.02
N PRO A 176 -21.11 1.64 6.53
CA PRO A 176 -21.37 1.38 7.94
C PRO A 176 -20.31 2.05 8.82
N GLU A 177 -20.78 2.69 9.88
CA GLU A 177 -19.92 3.35 10.88
C GLU A 177 -19.15 2.29 11.72
N ASP A 178 -18.03 2.71 12.32
CA ASP A 178 -17.23 1.92 13.29
C ASP A 178 -16.61 0.60 12.79
N ARG A 179 -16.56 0.38 11.48
CA ARG A 179 -15.89 -0.79 10.89
C ARG A 179 -14.44 -0.49 10.53
N LEU A 180 -13.56 -1.45 10.81
CA LEU A 180 -12.14 -1.32 10.48
C LEU A 180 -11.95 -1.27 8.96
N LEU A 181 -11.31 -0.20 8.48
CA LEU A 181 -10.87 -0.06 7.09
C LEU A 181 -9.53 -0.75 6.88
N HIS A 182 -9.51 -1.75 6.00
CA HIS A 182 -8.32 -2.55 5.71
C HIS A 182 -7.49 -1.91 4.61
N THR A 183 -8.14 -1.48 3.52
CA THR A 183 -7.45 -0.91 2.37
C THR A 183 -8.39 -0.11 1.50
N VAL A 184 -7.82 0.81 0.73
CA VAL A 184 -8.51 1.66 -0.25
C VAL A 184 -7.78 1.54 -1.57
N ARG A 185 -8.53 1.56 -2.67
CA ARG A 185 -8.00 1.74 -4.02
C ARG A 185 -8.88 2.69 -4.83
N ALA A 186 -8.30 3.64 -5.51
CA ALA A 186 -8.97 4.48 -6.49
C ALA A 186 -9.43 3.63 -7.69
N ARG A 187 -10.66 3.88 -8.14
CA ARG A 187 -11.26 3.21 -9.28
C ARG A 187 -11.74 4.25 -10.29
N ALA A 188 -11.36 4.04 -11.54
CA ALA A 188 -11.78 4.91 -12.62
C ALA A 188 -13.29 4.74 -12.90
N PRO A 189 -13.99 5.80 -13.29
CA PRO A 189 -13.47 7.15 -13.51
C PRO A 189 -13.42 8.02 -12.25
N ASP A 190 -14.21 7.72 -11.22
CA ASP A 190 -14.50 8.65 -10.12
C ASP A 190 -14.98 7.96 -8.85
N SER A 191 -14.45 6.78 -8.50
CA SER A 191 -14.83 6.06 -7.28
C SER A 191 -13.65 5.51 -6.49
N PHE A 192 -13.94 4.97 -5.31
CA PHE A 192 -13.00 4.30 -4.43
C PHE A 192 -13.54 2.92 -4.07
N LEU A 193 -12.70 1.90 -4.19
CA LEU A 193 -12.92 0.59 -3.61
C LEU A 193 -12.37 0.57 -2.19
N LEU A 194 -13.20 0.16 -1.24
CA LEU A 194 -12.86 0.04 0.18
C LEU A 194 -13.06 -1.40 0.62
N VAL A 195 -12.13 -1.91 1.41
CA VAL A 195 -12.29 -3.18 2.11
C VAL A 195 -12.53 -2.92 3.59
N LEU A 196 -13.66 -3.36 4.09
CA LEU A 196 -14.07 -3.23 5.49
C LEU A 196 -14.20 -4.60 6.16
N GLU A 197 -13.77 -4.71 7.42
CA GLU A 197 -14.06 -5.87 8.29
C GLU A 197 -15.57 -6.01 8.51
N SER A 198 -16.20 -7.19 8.43
CA SER A 198 -17.66 -7.41 8.56
C SER A 198 -18.19 -7.00 9.91
N GLU A 199 -19.51 -6.73 9.95
CA GLU A 199 -20.23 -6.53 11.22
C GLU A 199 -20.12 -7.75 12.14
N HIS A 200 -20.04 -8.95 11.55
CA HIS A 200 -19.93 -10.22 12.27
C HIS A 200 -18.65 -10.93 11.83
N PRO A 201 -17.49 -10.59 12.45
CA PRO A 201 -16.23 -11.22 12.09
C PRO A 201 -16.28 -12.72 12.38
N THR A 202 -15.70 -13.49 11.48
CA THR A 202 -15.61 -14.94 11.58
C THR A 202 -14.16 -15.36 11.81
N ASP A 203 -13.96 -16.40 12.61
CA ASP A 203 -12.62 -16.93 12.91
C ASP A 203 -11.90 -17.48 11.67
N ASP A 204 -12.65 -17.75 10.59
CA ASP A 204 -12.14 -18.22 9.30
C ASP A 204 -11.65 -17.09 8.37
N GLY A 205 -11.63 -15.85 8.86
CA GLY A 205 -11.23 -14.67 8.09
C GLY A 205 -12.15 -14.35 6.92
N GLY A 206 -13.35 -14.93 6.83
CA GLY A 206 -14.39 -14.61 5.85
C GLY A 206 -15.15 -13.30 6.12
N SER A 207 -14.56 -12.42 6.92
CA SER A 207 -15.21 -11.21 7.40
C SER A 207 -15.06 -10.02 6.47
N GLN A 208 -14.20 -10.02 5.45
CA GLN A 208 -13.98 -8.80 4.68
C GLN A 208 -15.05 -8.58 3.60
N GLU A 209 -15.49 -7.34 3.49
CA GLU A 209 -16.45 -6.90 2.48
C GLU A 209 -15.85 -5.85 1.56
N LEU A 210 -16.22 -5.92 0.28
CA LEU A 210 -15.84 -4.92 -0.71
C LEU A 210 -16.98 -3.92 -0.90
N TRP A 211 -16.64 -2.65 -0.75
CA TRP A 211 -17.54 -1.51 -0.90
C TRP A 211 -17.00 -0.57 -1.98
N GLU A 212 -17.90 0.14 -2.64
CA GLU A 212 -17.58 1.23 -3.55
C GLU A 212 -18.16 2.53 -3.00
N VAL A 213 -17.35 3.58 -2.96
CA VAL A 213 -17.79 4.96 -2.67
C VAL A 213 -17.58 5.78 -3.93
N ASP A 214 -18.66 6.31 -4.50
CA ASP A 214 -18.58 7.14 -5.72
C ASP A 214 -18.16 8.58 -5.42
N GLY A 215 -17.94 9.36 -6.48
CA GLY A 215 -17.48 10.75 -6.41
C GLY A 215 -18.48 11.73 -5.76
N ASP A 216 -19.72 11.29 -5.54
CA ASP A 216 -20.76 12.05 -4.86
C ASP A 216 -20.97 11.61 -3.39
N GLY A 217 -20.22 10.60 -2.94
CA GLY A 217 -20.23 10.07 -1.58
C GLY A 217 -21.22 8.94 -1.35
N ALA A 218 -21.88 8.40 -2.37
CA ALA A 218 -22.78 7.25 -2.17
C ALA A 218 -21.97 5.96 -2.04
N ALA A 219 -22.20 5.22 -0.96
CA ALA A 219 -21.55 3.94 -0.70
C ALA A 219 -22.45 2.76 -1.09
N THR A 220 -21.91 1.81 -1.84
CA THR A 220 -22.59 0.58 -2.26
C THR A 220 -21.76 -0.64 -1.90
N ARG A 221 -22.36 -1.64 -1.25
CA ARG A 221 -21.73 -2.93 -1.01
C ARG A 221 -21.67 -3.74 -2.30
N LEU A 222 -20.47 -4.11 -2.75
CA LEU A 222 -20.27 -4.93 -3.94
C LEU A 222 -20.34 -6.43 -3.63
N GLY A 223 -19.86 -6.85 -2.45
CA GLY A 223 -19.85 -8.26 -2.06
C GLY A 223 -19.05 -8.54 -0.80
N ALA A 224 -18.95 -9.83 -0.45
CA ALA A 224 -18.03 -10.32 0.58
C ALA A 224 -16.95 -11.18 -0.06
N PHE A 225 -15.74 -11.12 0.50
CA PHE A 225 -14.69 -12.07 0.14
C PHE A 225 -15.01 -13.44 0.74
N PRO A 226 -14.68 -14.54 0.03
CA PRO A 226 -14.85 -15.89 0.55
C PRO A 226 -13.98 -16.13 1.79
N PRO A 227 -14.27 -17.20 2.57
CA PRO A 227 -13.39 -17.65 3.65
C PRO A 227 -11.95 -17.88 3.19
N LEU A 228 -11.03 -17.91 4.15
CA LEU A 228 -9.65 -18.29 3.86
C LEU A 228 -9.57 -19.71 3.25
N PRO A 229 -8.63 -19.95 2.34
CA PRO A 229 -8.44 -21.27 1.77
C PRO A 229 -7.99 -22.25 2.87
N ALA A 230 -8.23 -23.55 2.64
CA ALA A 230 -7.88 -24.57 3.63
C ALA A 230 -6.38 -24.50 4.02
N GLY A 231 -6.12 -24.45 5.32
CA GLY A 231 -4.77 -24.38 5.88
C GLY A 231 -4.22 -22.97 6.09
N ALA A 232 -4.80 -21.93 5.48
CA ALA A 232 -4.51 -20.55 5.82
C ALA A 232 -5.29 -20.11 7.07
N MET A 233 -4.65 -19.32 7.92
CA MET A 233 -5.23 -18.82 9.16
C MET A 233 -4.79 -17.38 9.45
N GLN A 234 -5.56 -16.65 10.26
CA GLN A 234 -5.17 -15.37 10.85
C GLN A 234 -4.63 -14.33 9.85
N VAL A 235 -5.51 -13.76 9.02
CA VAL A 235 -5.11 -12.65 8.13
C VAL A 235 -5.08 -11.30 8.86
N SER A 236 -4.13 -10.44 8.49
CA SER A 236 -3.98 -9.10 9.08
C SER A 236 -4.65 -8.01 8.25
N ALA A 237 -5.42 -7.15 8.92
CA ALA A 237 -6.03 -5.96 8.32
C ALA A 237 -4.97 -4.99 7.78
N TYR A 238 -3.89 -4.79 8.53
CA TYR A 238 -2.86 -3.80 8.21
C TYR A 238 -2.17 -4.12 6.88
N THR A 239 -1.96 -5.41 6.61
CA THR A 239 -1.22 -5.92 5.44
C THR A 239 -2.05 -6.01 4.17
N SER A 240 -3.25 -5.41 4.13
CA SER A 240 -4.22 -5.61 3.05
C SER A 240 -3.97 -4.69 1.87
N LYS A 241 -4.02 -5.23 0.64
CA LYS A 241 -4.00 -4.45 -0.61
C LYS A 241 -4.94 -5.03 -1.67
N LEU A 242 -5.55 -4.14 -2.44
CA LEU A 242 -6.30 -4.52 -3.65
C LEU A 242 -5.39 -4.47 -4.88
N ASP A 243 -5.45 -5.51 -5.71
CA ASP A 243 -4.95 -5.43 -7.08
C ASP A 243 -5.91 -4.57 -7.96
N GLY A 244 -5.50 -4.29 -9.20
CA GLY A 244 -6.27 -3.47 -10.15
C GLY A 244 -7.59 -4.09 -10.58
N CYS A 245 -7.80 -5.39 -10.31
CA CYS A 245 -9.05 -6.09 -10.56
C CYS A 245 -9.96 -6.12 -9.31
N GLY A 246 -9.51 -5.59 -8.17
CA GLY A 246 -10.24 -5.63 -6.91
C GLY A 246 -10.07 -6.94 -6.14
N ALA A 247 -9.08 -7.76 -6.47
CA ALA A 247 -8.73 -8.91 -5.63
C ALA A 247 -8.01 -8.44 -4.37
N LEU A 248 -8.39 -9.00 -3.22
CA LEU A 248 -7.78 -8.70 -1.93
C LEU A 248 -6.59 -9.63 -1.68
N LEU A 249 -5.43 -9.04 -1.43
CA LEU A 249 -4.23 -9.73 -0.97
C LEU A 249 -3.93 -9.36 0.48
N GLN A 250 -3.61 -10.35 1.31
CA GLN A 250 -3.31 -10.19 2.73
C GLN A 250 -2.24 -11.18 3.18
N PHE A 251 -1.45 -10.78 4.18
CA PHE A 251 -0.64 -11.74 4.93
C PHE A 251 -1.51 -12.56 5.86
N GLY A 252 -1.15 -13.82 6.02
CA GLY A 252 -1.69 -14.72 7.04
C GLY A 252 -0.68 -15.80 7.41
N GLY A 253 -1.08 -16.70 8.29
CA GLY A 253 -0.32 -17.89 8.66
C GLY A 253 -0.70 -19.11 7.82
N GLY A 254 0.28 -19.97 7.56
CA GLY A 254 0.13 -21.28 6.95
C GLY A 254 0.06 -22.42 7.99
N PRO A 255 0.00 -23.68 7.54
CA PRO A 255 -0.09 -24.85 8.42
C PRO A 255 1.21 -25.15 9.18
N GLY A 256 2.36 -24.66 8.70
CA GLY A 256 3.66 -24.79 9.36
C GLY A 256 3.83 -23.86 10.57
N VAL A 257 4.79 -24.20 11.43
CA VAL A 257 5.17 -23.33 12.56
C VAL A 257 5.84 -22.07 12.01
N LEU A 258 5.25 -20.91 12.30
CA LEU A 258 5.72 -19.60 11.79
C LEU A 258 5.80 -19.57 10.25
N GLU A 259 4.94 -20.32 9.57
CA GLU A 259 4.84 -20.23 8.12
C GLU A 259 4.01 -19.00 7.75
N ASP A 260 4.63 -18.00 7.14
CA ASP A 260 3.90 -16.86 6.58
C ASP A 260 3.44 -17.14 5.14
N VAL A 261 2.22 -16.68 4.82
CA VAL A 261 1.59 -16.84 3.51
C VAL A 261 0.98 -15.53 3.01
N ILE A 262 0.79 -15.42 1.70
CA ILE A 262 -0.08 -14.40 1.10
C ILE A 262 -1.31 -15.12 0.55
N VAL A 263 -2.49 -14.69 1.00
CA VAL A 263 -3.76 -15.17 0.47
C VAL A 263 -4.30 -14.14 -0.51
N ARG A 264 -4.76 -14.59 -1.68
CA ARG A 264 -5.48 -13.78 -2.67
C ARG A 264 -6.92 -14.23 -2.76
N ARG A 265 -7.87 -13.28 -2.69
CA ARG A 265 -9.30 -13.56 -2.69
C ARG A 265 -10.06 -12.64 -3.65
N HIS A 266 -11.10 -13.18 -4.25
CA HIS A 266 -12.03 -12.47 -5.13
C HIS A 266 -13.45 -12.63 -4.61
N ILE A 267 -14.26 -11.59 -4.78
CA ILE A 267 -15.67 -11.61 -4.37
C ILE A 267 -16.54 -12.58 -5.20
N ASP A 268 -16.01 -13.10 -6.32
CA ASP A 268 -16.67 -14.12 -7.15
C ASP A 268 -16.48 -15.56 -6.62
N GLY A 269 -15.72 -15.71 -5.52
CA GLY A 269 -15.57 -16.97 -4.77
C GLY A 269 -14.17 -17.59 -4.83
N ALA A 270 -13.24 -17.06 -5.63
CA ALA A 270 -11.87 -17.56 -5.63
C ALA A 270 -11.11 -17.18 -4.35
N SER A 271 -10.41 -18.14 -3.74
CA SER A 271 -9.61 -17.96 -2.52
C SER A 271 -8.42 -18.92 -2.56
N GLU A 272 -7.20 -18.40 -2.57
CA GLU A 272 -5.98 -19.20 -2.78
C GLU A 272 -4.78 -18.65 -2.01
N VAL A 273 -3.91 -19.56 -1.54
CA VAL A 273 -2.56 -19.22 -1.07
C VAL A 273 -1.68 -19.02 -2.30
N VAL A 274 -1.20 -17.80 -2.51
CA VAL A 274 -0.43 -17.43 -3.70
C VAL A 274 1.07 -17.27 -3.45
N TYR A 275 1.46 -17.25 -2.18
CA TYR A 275 2.83 -17.24 -1.70
C TYR A 275 2.88 -18.01 -0.38
N THR A 276 3.95 -18.78 -0.16
CA THR A 276 4.22 -19.48 1.10
C THR A 276 5.72 -19.56 1.35
N GLU A 277 6.12 -19.29 2.59
CA GLU A 277 7.50 -19.44 3.01
C GLU A 277 7.98 -20.89 3.10
N ALA A 278 7.08 -21.87 3.16
CA ALA A 278 7.41 -23.29 3.17
C ALA A 278 8.15 -23.74 1.90
N THR A 279 8.03 -22.97 0.81
CA THR A 279 8.76 -23.20 -0.44
C THR A 279 10.18 -22.61 -0.44
N ALA A 280 10.62 -22.06 0.69
CA ALA A 280 11.90 -21.33 0.83
C ALA A 280 12.09 -20.24 -0.25
N PRO A 281 11.13 -19.29 -0.40
CA PRO A 281 11.28 -18.16 -1.32
C PRO A 281 12.49 -17.31 -0.95
N LEU A 282 13.01 -16.58 -1.95
CA LEU A 282 14.15 -15.67 -1.78
C LEU A 282 13.81 -14.51 -0.85
N VAL A 283 12.63 -13.92 -1.01
CA VAL A 283 12.13 -12.82 -0.16
C VAL A 283 11.16 -13.38 0.87
N LYS A 284 11.36 -13.00 2.13
CA LYS A 284 10.61 -13.45 3.31
C LYS A 284 9.68 -12.37 3.87
N ILE A 285 8.57 -12.78 4.47
CA ILE A 285 7.60 -11.96 5.19
C ILE A 285 8.08 -11.82 6.65
N HIS A 286 9.02 -10.91 6.89
CA HIS A 286 9.40 -10.51 8.25
C HIS A 286 9.60 -9.00 8.28
N VAL A 287 8.80 -8.29 9.11
CA VAL A 287 8.67 -6.81 9.06
C VAL A 287 8.38 -6.35 7.63
N SER A 288 7.35 -6.94 7.03
CA SER A 288 7.07 -6.81 5.60
C SER A 288 5.74 -6.12 5.33
N ALA A 289 5.50 -5.83 4.07
CA ALA A 289 4.30 -5.15 3.62
C ALA A 289 3.89 -5.58 2.21
N LEU A 290 2.62 -5.30 1.91
CA LEU A 290 2.13 -5.32 0.53
C LEU A 290 2.09 -3.90 -0.04
N VAL A 291 2.62 -3.76 -1.25
CA VAL A 291 2.74 -2.49 -1.97
C VAL A 291 1.99 -2.57 -3.30
N THR A 292 1.29 -1.51 -3.66
CA THR A 292 0.51 -1.41 -4.92
C THR A 292 0.41 0.06 -5.35
N GLY A 293 -0.14 0.30 -6.54
CA GLY A 293 -0.54 1.64 -6.95
C GLY A 293 -1.82 2.12 -6.25
N PRO A 294 -2.16 3.41 -6.37
CA PRO A 294 -3.39 3.95 -5.84
C PRO A 294 -4.64 3.30 -6.44
#